data_AF-A0A3S1ILG8-F1
#
_entry.id   AF-A0A3S1ILG8-F1
#
_cell.length_a   1.000
_cell.length_b   1.000
_cell.length_c   1.000
_cell.angle_alpha   90.00
_cell.angle_beta   90.00
_cell.angle_gamma   90.00
#
_symmetry.space_group_name_H-M   'P 1'
#
loop_
_entity.id
_entity.type
_entity.pdbx_description
1 polymer ?
#
loop_
_entity_poly.entity_id
_entity_poly.type
_entity_poly.pdbx_seq_one_letter_code
_entity_poly.pdbx_strand_id
1 'polypeptide(L)'
;AGDGPGDAHVVIVYFDPPQTIKIGKGENTGRSMTYWNAVSGIQTAGMWHGKAQRYELPMSVISKKGGCAVLLQSVGKDGLPGPILGAALIHKPAHSRP
;
A
#
# COMPACT_ATOMS: atom_id res chain seq x y z
N ALA A 1 -5.65 18.24 -26.02
CA ALA A 1 -5.98 17.28 -24.94
C ALA A 1 -4.65 16.74 -24.43
N GLY A 2 -4.38 16.86 -23.13
CA GLY A 2 -3.07 16.57 -22.55
C GLY A 2 -2.70 15.10 -22.66
N ASP A 3 -1.48 14.83 -23.10
CA ASP A 3 -0.84 13.52 -23.13
C ASP A 3 -0.69 13.04 -21.67
N GLY A 4 -1.59 12.16 -21.24
CA GLY A 4 -1.55 11.59 -19.90
C GLY A 4 -0.27 10.79 -19.70
N PRO A 5 0.24 10.66 -18.47
CA PRO A 5 1.46 9.90 -18.22
C PRO A 5 1.32 8.50 -18.81
N GLY A 6 2.34 8.06 -19.55
CA GLY A 6 2.44 6.71 -20.12
C GLY A 6 2.30 5.61 -19.05
N ASP A 7 2.27 4.37 -19.53
CA ASP A 7 2.06 3.14 -18.76
C ASP A 7 2.45 3.21 -17.26
N ALA A 8 1.51 2.84 -16.40
CA ALA A 8 1.69 2.83 -14.95
C ALA A 8 1.29 1.47 -14.35
N HIS A 9 1.98 1.05 -13.30
CA HIS A 9 1.58 -0.08 -12.49
C HIS A 9 0.54 0.33 -11.45
N VAL A 10 -0.50 -0.49 -11.30
CA VAL A 10 -1.35 -0.48 -10.11
C VAL A 10 -0.70 -1.41 -9.09
N VAL A 11 -0.11 -0.83 -8.05
CA VAL A 11 0.60 -1.53 -6.99
C VAL A 11 -0.22 -1.50 -5.71
N ILE A 12 -0.34 -2.65 -5.05
CA ILE A 12 -1.04 -2.80 -3.78
C ILE A 12 0.00 -3.09 -2.71
N VAL A 13 0.03 -2.24 -1.69
CA VAL A 13 0.93 -2.34 -0.56
C VAL A 13 0.12 -2.72 0.67
N TYR A 14 0.31 -3.94 1.16
CA TYR A 14 -0.34 -4.43 2.37
C TYR A 14 0.48 -4.02 3.59
N PHE A 15 -0.20 -3.62 4.66
CA PHE A 15 0.45 -3.31 5.92
C PHE A 15 -0.27 -3.93 7.11
N ASP A 16 0.49 -4.22 8.13
CA ASP A 16 0.01 -4.77 9.39
C ASP A 16 -0.63 -3.67 10.25
N PRO A 17 -1.59 -4.03 11.13
CA PRO A 17 -2.17 -3.07 12.05
C PRO A 17 -1.10 -2.51 13.00
N PRO A 18 -1.36 -1.39 13.68
CA PRO A 18 -0.39 -0.80 14.59
C PRO A 18 0.11 -1.80 15.63
N GLN A 19 1.43 -1.97 15.72
CA GLN A 19 2.05 -2.89 16.67
C GLN A 19 2.99 -2.15 17.61
N THR A 20 2.76 -2.32 18.91
CA THR A 20 3.68 -1.83 19.94
C THR A 20 4.69 -2.92 20.27
N ILE A 21 5.97 -2.64 20.01
CA ILE A 21 7.07 -3.57 20.33
C ILE A 21 7.93 -3.01 21.45
N LYS A 22 8.40 -3.91 22.33
CA LYS A 22 9.39 -3.60 23.35
C LYS A 22 10.79 -3.76 22.77
N ILE A 23 11.60 -2.70 22.85
CA ILE A 23 12.95 -2.71 22.30
C ILE A 23 13.89 -3.44 23.26
N GLY A 24 14.42 -4.58 22.81
CA GLY A 24 15.23 -5.48 23.63
C GLY A 24 16.73 -5.17 23.69
N LYS A 25 17.28 -4.43 22.71
CA LYS A 25 18.71 -4.11 22.61
C LYS A 25 18.95 -2.76 21.91
N GLY A 26 20.13 -2.19 22.11
CA GLY A 26 20.58 -0.93 21.51
C GLY A 26 20.26 0.31 22.35
N GLU A 27 20.49 1.50 21.78
CA GLU A 27 20.35 2.78 22.49
C GLU A 27 18.91 3.05 22.99
N ASN A 28 17.91 2.47 22.34
CA ASN A 28 16.50 2.60 22.72
C ASN A 28 15.99 1.48 23.65
N THR A 29 16.88 0.67 24.24
CA THR A 29 16.49 -0.46 25.12
C THR A 29 15.58 0.01 26.26
N GLY A 30 14.52 -0.77 26.53
CA GLY A 30 13.55 -0.48 27.59
C GLY A 30 12.42 0.45 27.17
N ARG A 31 12.50 1.07 25.99
CA ARG A 31 11.40 1.85 25.41
C ARG A 31 10.43 0.94 24.64
N SER A 32 9.18 1.40 24.55
CA SER A 32 8.17 0.82 23.66
C SER A 32 7.91 1.78 22.51
N MET A 33 7.85 1.26 21.29
CA MET A 33 7.52 2.03 20.09
C MET A 33 6.34 1.41 19.37
N THR A 34 5.41 2.25 18.92
CA THR A 34 4.28 1.82 18.09
C THR A 34 4.63 2.06 16.63
N TYR A 35 4.69 0.97 15.85
CA TYR A 35 4.88 1.01 14.41
C TYR A 35 3.53 1.06 13.73
N TRP A 36 3.32 2.10 12.90
CA TRP A 36 2.11 2.27 12.10
C TRP A 36 2.41 1.89 10.65
N ASN A 37 1.47 1.21 10.00
CA ASN A 37 1.53 0.82 8.58
C ASN A 37 2.81 0.04 8.21
N ALA A 38 3.23 -0.89 9.06
CA ALA A 38 4.37 -1.76 8.76
C ALA A 38 4.06 -2.63 7.52
N VAL A 39 4.75 -2.37 6.41
CA VAL A 39 4.50 -3.06 5.13
C VAL A 39 4.82 -4.54 5.27
N SER A 40 3.84 -5.39 4.98
CA SER A 40 3.97 -6.85 5.09
C SER A 40 3.84 -7.57 3.75
N GLY A 41 3.60 -6.84 2.66
CA GLY A 41 3.63 -7.39 1.31
C GLY A 41 3.36 -6.33 0.23
N ILE A 42 3.89 -6.57 -0.96
CA ILE A 42 3.67 -5.73 -2.15
C ILE A 42 3.21 -6.65 -3.29
N GLN A 43 2.18 -6.24 -4.02
CA GLN A 43 1.64 -6.97 -5.15
C GLN A 43 1.29 -6.02 -6.29
N THR A 44 1.73 -6.31 -7.51
CA THR A 44 1.27 -5.60 -8.70
C THR A 44 -0.05 -6.18 -9.17
N ALA A 45 -1.10 -5.35 -9.23
CA ALA A 45 -2.45 -5.73 -9.65
C ALA A 45 -2.62 -5.70 -11.16
N GLY A 46 -1.84 -4.87 -11.87
CA GLY A 46 -1.89 -4.77 -13.32
C GLY A 46 -1.24 -3.50 -13.89
N MET A 47 -1.38 -3.34 -15.19
CA MET A 47 -0.96 -2.16 -15.96
C MET A 47 -2.14 -1.25 -16.24
N TRP A 48 -1.93 0.05 -16.09
CA TRP A 48 -2.86 1.12 -16.43
C TRP A 48 -2.31 1.93 -17.59
N HIS A 49 -3.14 2.12 -18.62
CA HIS A 49 -2.75 2.73 -19.90
C HIS A 49 -3.47 4.07 -20.15
N GLY A 50 -3.57 4.93 -19.13
CA GLY A 50 -4.11 6.28 -19.32
C GLY A 50 -5.64 6.41 -19.29
N LYS A 51 -6.40 5.30 -19.23
CA LYS A 51 -7.87 5.29 -19.33
C LYS A 51 -8.54 4.83 -18.05
N ALA A 52 -9.75 5.29 -17.76
CA ALA A 52 -10.51 4.83 -16.61
C ALA A 52 -10.64 3.30 -16.62
N GLN A 53 -10.28 2.64 -15.51
CA GLN A 53 -10.28 1.20 -15.37
C GLN A 53 -10.68 0.80 -13.96
N ARG A 54 -11.37 -0.34 -13.84
CA ARG A 54 -11.81 -0.90 -12.56
C ARG A 54 -10.98 -2.14 -12.25
N TYR A 55 -10.44 -2.18 -11.03
CA TYR A 55 -9.70 -3.32 -10.50
C TYR A 55 -10.47 -3.89 -9.31
N GLU A 56 -10.68 -5.19 -9.31
CA GLU A 56 -11.39 -5.88 -8.23
C GLU A 56 -10.40 -6.67 -7.39
N LEU A 57 -10.51 -6.48 -6.07
CA LEU A 57 -9.58 -7.04 -5.09
C LEU A 57 -10.35 -7.92 -4.11
N PRO A 58 -9.91 -9.17 -3.88
CA PRO A 58 -10.57 -10.04 -2.92
C PRO A 58 -10.43 -9.49 -1.50
N MET A 59 -11.56 -9.29 -0.82
CA MET A 59 -11.60 -8.83 0.57
C MET A 59 -10.84 -9.74 1.54
N SER A 60 -10.66 -11.02 1.20
CA SER A 60 -9.86 -11.99 1.97
C SER A 60 -8.39 -11.60 2.09
N VAL A 61 -7.85 -10.82 1.15
CA VAL A 61 -6.45 -10.33 1.20
C VAL A 61 -6.33 -9.10 2.10
N ILE A 62 -7.33 -8.21 2.08
CA ILE A 62 -7.36 -6.98 2.89
C ILE A 62 -7.70 -7.29 4.36
N SER A 63 -8.67 -8.16 4.61
CA SER A 63 -9.21 -8.44 5.95
C SER A 63 -8.26 -9.15 6.91
N LYS A 64 -7.27 -9.88 6.36
CA LYS A 64 -6.18 -10.53 7.11
C LYS A 64 -5.08 -9.54 7.55
N LYS A 65 -5.13 -8.30 7.07
CA LYS A 65 -4.11 -7.26 7.30
C LYS A 65 -4.73 -6.03 7.98
N GLY A 66 -3.87 -5.07 8.38
CA GLY A 66 -4.31 -3.80 8.97
C GLY A 66 -4.97 -2.87 7.93
N GLY A 67 -4.66 -3.09 6.66
CA GLY A 67 -5.21 -2.39 5.50
C GLY A 67 -4.29 -2.56 4.30
N CYS A 68 -4.57 -1.82 3.23
CA CYS A 68 -3.66 -1.68 2.10
C CYS A 68 -3.69 -0.28 1.50
N ALA A 69 -2.58 0.13 0.92
CA ALA A 69 -2.50 1.29 0.03
C ALA A 69 -2.49 0.81 -1.42
N VAL A 70 -3.21 1.52 -2.28
CA VAL A 70 -3.18 1.32 -3.74
C VAL A 70 -2.43 2.51 -4.33
N LEU A 71 -1.38 2.23 -5.10
CA LEU A 71 -0.54 3.21 -5.75
C LEU A 71 -0.65 3.05 -7.26
N LEU A 72 -0.92 4.13 -7.97
CA LEU A 72 -0.76 4.21 -9.41
C LEU A 72 0.62 4.80 -9.66
N GLN A 73 1.57 3.98 -10.09
CA GLN A 73 2.97 4.34 -10.18
C GLN A 73 3.46 4.24 -11.62
N SER A 74 4.03 5.31 -12.18
CA SER A 74 4.52 5.27 -13.56
C SER A 74 5.70 4.31 -13.71
N VAL A 75 5.93 3.87 -14.94
CA VAL A 75 7.12 3.08 -15.28
C VAL A 75 8.18 4.01 -15.86
N GLY A 76 9.36 4.02 -15.23
CA GLY A 76 10.52 4.75 -15.74
C GLY A 76 11.06 4.13 -17.04
N LYS A 77 11.90 4.87 -17.76
CA LYS A 77 12.49 4.41 -19.04
C LYS A 77 13.27 3.08 -18.91
N ASP A 78 13.75 2.77 -17.72
CA ASP A 78 14.55 1.58 -17.43
C ASP A 78 13.69 0.40 -16.88
N GLY A 79 12.36 0.52 -16.92
CA GLY A 79 11.44 -0.45 -16.30
C GLY A 79 11.38 -0.36 -14.77
N LEU A 80 12.08 0.61 -14.18
CA LEU A 80 12.07 0.86 -12.75
C LEU A 80 10.82 1.63 -12.30
N PRO A 81 10.41 1.49 -11.02
CA PRO A 81 9.28 2.25 -10.49
C PRO A 81 9.56 3.76 -10.54
N GLY A 82 8.70 4.48 -11.27
CA GLY A 82 8.73 5.94 -11.41
C GLY A 82 7.92 6.65 -10.32
N PRO A 83 7.58 7.95 -10.51
CA PRO A 83 6.74 8.68 -9.57
C PRO A 83 5.35 8.04 -9.35
N ILE A 84 4.85 8.19 -8.13
CA ILE A 84 3.46 7.85 -7.80
C ILE A 84 2.55 8.94 -8.35
N LEU A 85 1.71 8.58 -9.32
CA LEU A 85 0.77 9.45 -10.00
C LEU A 85 -0.54 9.61 -9.22
N GLY A 86 -0.87 8.62 -8.38
CA GLY A 86 -2.05 8.64 -7.53
C GLY A 86 -1.96 7.58 -6.44
N ALA A 87 -2.66 7.81 -5.33
CA ALA A 87 -2.70 6.88 -4.21
C ALA A 87 -4.08 6.87 -3.56
N ALA A 88 -4.47 5.71 -3.04
CA ALA A 88 -5.65 5.53 -2.22
C ALA A 88 -5.34 4.61 -1.05
N LEU A 89 -6.02 4.81 0.07
CA LEU A 89 -5.85 4.01 1.28
C LEU A 89 -7.15 3.27 1.58
N ILE A 90 -7.05 1.95 1.72
CA ILE A 90 -8.16 1.07 2.06
C ILE A 90 -7.89 0.50 3.44
N HIS A 91 -8.59 1.03 4.43
CA HIS A 91 -8.59 0.46 5.76
C HIS A 91 -9.59 -0.69 5.84
N LYS A 92 -9.33 -1.66 6.70
CA LYS A 92 -10.38 -2.58 7.13
C LYS A 92 -11.55 -1.74 7.67
N PRO A 93 -12.79 -1.93 7.19
CA PRO A 93 -13.92 -1.21 7.74
C PRO A 93 -13.96 -1.48 9.25
N ALA A 94 -14.08 -0.42 10.04
CA ALA A 94 -14.20 -0.54 11.48
C ALA A 94 -15.39 -1.48 11.74
N HIS A 95 -15.16 -2.59 12.42
CA HIS A 95 -16.25 -3.30 13.07
C HIS A 95 -16.85 -2.28 14.04
N SER A 96 -18.06 -1.79 13.75
CA SER A 96 -18.90 -1.17 14.76
C SER A 96 -19.01 -2.17 15.89
N ARG A 97 -18.29 -1.92 16.98
CA ARG A 97 -18.43 -2.67 18.22
C ARG A 97 -19.85 -2.36 18.73
N PRO A 98 -20.67 -3.37 19.07
CA PRO A 98 -21.91 -3.11 19.80
C PRO A 98 -21.63 -2.50 21.17
#